data_AF-A0A3D1SLB9-F1
#
_entry.id   AF-A0A3D1SLB9-F1
#
_cell.length_a   1.000
_cell.length_b   1.000
_cell.length_c   1.000
_cell.angle_alpha   90.00
_cell.angle_beta   90.00
_cell.angle_gamma   90.00
#
_symmetry.space_group_name_H-M   'P 1'
#
loop_
_entity.id
_entity.type
_entity.pdbx_description
1 polymer ?
#
loop_
_entity_poly.entity_id
_entity_poly.type
_entity_poly.pdbx_seq_one_letter_code
_entity_poly.pdbx_strand_id
1 'polypeptide(L)' 'DLLEQGVSLLDAAYQAGYADQSHMTRALKHFIGHTPAQIAQIRKPK' A
#
# COMPACT_ATOMS: atom_id res chain seq x y z
N ASP A 1 -3.34 -4.78 -7.82
CA ASP A 1 -3.85 -5.96 -7.10
C ASP A 1 -4.03 -5.79 -5.60
N LEU A 2 -3.04 -5.92 -4.70
CA LEU A 2 -3.30 -6.00 -3.24
C LEU A 2 -4.05 -4.78 -2.65
N LEU A 3 -3.50 -3.58 -2.83
CA LEU A 3 -4.10 -2.34 -2.31
C LEU A 3 -5.43 -2.00 -3.00
N GLU A 4 -5.57 -2.43 -4.26
CA GLU A 4 -6.77 -2.18 -5.08
C GLU A 4 -7.90 -3.16 -4.75
N GLN A 5 -7.57 -4.36 -4.25
CA GLN A 5 -8.52 -5.36 -3.79
C GLN A 5 -9.01 -5.09 -2.35
N GLY A 6 -8.57 -3.98 -1.73
CA GLY A 6 -8.99 -3.59 -0.38
C GLY A 6 -8.32 -4.39 0.74
N VAL A 7 -7.23 -5.10 0.44
CA VAL A 7 -6.39 -5.77 1.45
C VAL A 7 -5.88 -4.72 2.45
N SER A 8 -5.84 -5.07 3.73
CA SER A 8 -5.32 -4.16 4.75
C SER A 8 -3.88 -3.77 4.43
N LEU A 9 -3.47 -2.56 4.80
CA LEU A 9 -2.10 -2.11 4.54
C LEU A 9 -1.04 -3.00 5.25
N LEU A 10 -1.40 -3.63 6.36
CA LEU A 10 -0.52 -4.55 7.08
C LEU A 10 -0.35 -5.85 6.29
N ASP A 11 -1.45 -6.45 5.85
CA ASP A 11 -1.42 -7.69 5.07
C ASP A 11 -0.76 -7.46 3.71
N ALA A 12 -1.00 -6.32 3.07
CA ALA A 12 -0.35 -5.94 1.83
C ALA A 12 1.17 -5.81 2.01
N ALA A 13 1.62 -5.24 3.14
CA ALA A 13 3.05 -5.15 3.45
C ALA A 13 3.67 -6.55 3.62
N TYR A 14 3.02 -7.42 4.39
CA TYR A 14 3.48 -8.79 4.61
C TYR A 14 3.54 -9.60 3.31
N GLN A 15 2.46 -9.57 2.52
CA GLN A 15 2.36 -10.31 1.25
C GLN A 15 3.34 -9.80 0.19
N ALA A 16 3.63 -8.50 0.17
CA ALA A 16 4.63 -7.90 -0.71
C ALA A 16 6.07 -8.07 -0.20
N GLY A 17 6.29 -8.72 0.96
CA GLY A 17 7.61 -9.00 1.51
C GLY A 17 8.27 -7.82 2.23
N TYR A 18 7.51 -6.80 2.63
CA TYR A 18 8.03 -5.72 3.47
C TYR A 18 8.11 -6.15 4.92
N ALA A 19 9.18 -5.73 5.59
CA ALA A 19 9.40 -5.96 7.02
C ALA A 19 8.25 -5.45 7.90
N ASP A 20 7.66 -4.31 7.54
CA ASP A 20 6.50 -3.72 8.21
C ASP A 20 5.78 -2.71 7.27
N GLN A 21 4.61 -2.24 7.71
CA GLN A 21 3.81 -1.25 6.98
C GLN A 21 4.52 0.10 6.80
N SER A 22 5.34 0.53 7.76
CA SER A 22 6.08 1.81 7.69
C SER A 22 7.19 1.73 6.63
N HIS A 23 7.87 0.58 6.54
CA HIS A 23 8.85 0.30 5.51
C HIS A 23 8.21 0.36 4.11
N MET A 24 7.08 -0.33 3.91
CA MET A 24 6.32 -0.24 2.65
C MET A 24 5.94 1.21 2.32
N THR A 25 5.43 1.96 3.31
CA THR A 25 4.99 3.34 3.11
C THR A 25 6.14 4.26 2.66
N ARG A 26 7.32 4.13 3.28
CA ARG A 26 8.51 4.89 2.90
C ARG A 26 9.00 4.51 1.51
N ALA A 27 9.05 3.22 1.19
CA ALA A 27 9.47 2.72 -0.10
C ALA A 27 8.57 3.25 -1.22
N LEU A 28 7.25 3.10 -1.09
CA LEU A 28 6.30 3.57 -2.11
C LEU A 28 6.35 5.10 -2.26
N LYS A 29 6.41 5.84 -1.15
CA LYS A 29 6.55 7.30 -1.23
C LYS A 29 7.86 7.72 -1.94
N HIS A 30 8.95 6.97 -1.73
CA HIS A 30 10.24 7.25 -2.36
C HIS A 30 10.27 6.89 -3.84
N PHE A 31 9.76 5.71 -4.23
CA PHE A 31 9.88 5.19 -5.59
C PHE A 31 8.75 5.61 -6.53
N ILE A 32 7.53 5.79 -6.04
CA ILE A 32 6.34 6.09 -6.86
C ILE A 32 5.62 7.38 -6.43
N GLY A 33 6.13 8.09 -5.42
CA GLY A 33 5.61 9.39 -4.98
C GLY A 33 4.28 9.33 -4.22
N HIS A 34 3.72 8.13 -4.02
CA HIS A 34 2.41 7.94 -3.41
C HIS A 34 2.51 6.98 -2.22
N THR A 35 1.69 7.22 -1.21
CA THR A 35 1.53 6.29 -0.09
C THR A 35 0.56 5.17 -0.44
N PRO A 36 0.65 4.00 0.23
CA PRO A 36 -0.30 2.91 0.05
C PRO A 36 -1.76 3.33 0.22
N ALA A 37 -2.04 4.23 1.17
CA ALA A 37 -3.39 4.75 1.43
C ALA A 37 -3.93 5.59 0.27
N GLN A 38 -3.09 6.42 -0.36
CA GLN A 38 -3.49 7.20 -1.54
C GLN A 38 -3.82 6.28 -2.72
N ILE A 39 -3.02 5.23 -2.91
CA ILE A 39 -3.25 4.21 -3.96
C ILE A 39 -4.58 3.47 -3.71
N ALA A 40 -4.84 3.07 -2.47
CA ALA A 40 -6.08 2.41 -2.09
C ALA A 40 -7.33 3.31 -2.26
N GLN A 41 -7.18 4.63 -2.11
CA GLN A 41 -8.30 5.58 -2.27
C GLN A 41 -8.66 5.86 -3.74
N ILE A 42 -7.73 5.74 -4.68
CA ILE A 42 -7.97 6.00 -6.11
C ILE A 42 -9.06 5.08 -6.69
N ARG A 43 -9.36 3.93 -6.07
CA ARG A 43 -10.33 2.95 -6.57
C ARG A 43 -11.46 2.54 -5.61
N LYS A 44 -11.58 3.11 -4.41
CA LYS A 44 -12.78 2.83 -3.60
C LYS A 44 -14.01 3.34 -4.36
N PRO A 45 -14.96 2.48 -4.80
CA PRO A 45 -16.22 2.97 -5.32
C PRO A 45 -16.90 3.79 -4.23
N LYS A 46 -17.49 4.91 -4.64
CA LYS A 46 -18.22 5.83 -3.76
C LYS A 46 -19.39 5.12 -3.08
#